data_AF-A0A8F4FVA1-F1
#
_entry.id   AF-A0A8F4FVA1-F1
#
_cell.length_a   1.000
_cell.length_b   1.000
_cell.length_c   1.000
_cell.angle_alpha   90.00
_cell.angle_beta   90.00
_cell.angle_gamma   90.00
#
_symmetry.space_group_name_H-M   'P 1'
#
loop_
_entity.id
_entity.type
_entity.pdbx_description
1 polymer ?
#
loop_
_entity_poly.entity_id
_entity_poly.type
_entity_poly.pdbx_seq_one_letter_code
_entity_poly.pdbx_strand_id
1 'polypeptide(L)' 'MAELHCTQCQAGPLEEGFVEDGGQSSYGYSRWIPGPLKRGVFGGAKRAGKQRWVITALRCPACGHLELFATGPT' A
#
# COMPACT_ATOMS: atom_id res chain seq x y z
N MET A 1 3.00 -22.12 -3.89
CA MET A 1 2.60 -20.74 -3.53
C MET A 1 1.08 -20.73 -3.55
N ALA A 2 0.43 -20.16 -2.54
CA ALA A 2 -1.03 -20.11 -2.52
C ALA A 2 -1.50 -19.11 -3.58
N GLU A 3 -2.38 -19.55 -4.49
CA GLU A 3 -3.09 -18.69 -5.42
C GLU A 3 -3.96 -17.71 -4.62
N LEU A 4 -3.66 -16.42 -4.69
CA LEU A 4 -4.43 -15.40 -3.99
C LEU A 4 -5.76 -15.20 -4.72
N HIS A 5 -6.85 -15.32 -3.97
CA HIS A 5 -8.21 -15.10 -4.44
C HIS A 5 -8.76 -13.82 -3.82
N CYS A 6 -9.55 -13.09 -4.60
CA CYS A 6 -10.12 -11.82 -4.18
C CYS A 6 -10.98 -11.98 -2.92
N THR A 7 -10.69 -11.23 -1.85
CA THR A 7 -11.47 -11.29 -0.61
C THR A 7 -12.91 -10.83 -0.79
N GLN A 8 -13.19 -10.03 -1.83
CA GLN A 8 -14.52 -9.50 -2.13
C GLN A 8 -15.39 -10.45 -2.97
N CYS A 9 -14.85 -11.07 -4.02
CA CYS A 9 -15.65 -11.89 -4.95
C CYS A 9 -15.13 -13.32 -5.17
N GLN A 10 -14.05 -13.71 -4.49
CA GLN A 10 -13.42 -15.03 -4.56
C GLN A 10 -12.81 -15.40 -5.94
N ALA A 11 -12.82 -14.50 -6.93
CA ALA A 11 -12.15 -14.72 -8.20
C ALA A 11 -10.62 -14.60 -8.07
N GLY A 12 -9.89 -15.39 -8.86
CA GLY A 12 -8.43 -15.33 -9.00
C GLY A 12 -8.00 -15.82 -10.40
N PRO A 13 -6.73 -15.60 -10.81
CA PRO A 13 -5.67 -14.90 -10.08
C PRO A 13 -5.88 -13.39 -9.95
N LEU A 14 -5.23 -12.79 -8.95
CA LEU A 14 -5.10 -11.34 -8.83
C LEU A 14 -3.90 -10.82 -9.64
N GLU A 15 -4.02 -9.60 -10.13
CA GLU A 15 -2.98 -8.89 -10.91
C GLU A 15 -2.13 -8.03 -9.99
N GLU A 16 -0.80 -8.19 -10.03
CA GLU A 16 0.12 -7.38 -9.24
C GLU A 16 0.31 -5.97 -9.82
N GLY A 17 0.34 -4.97 -8.95
CA GLY A 17 0.66 -3.60 -9.28
C GLY A 17 1.11 -2.81 -8.04
N PHE A 18 1.18 -1.49 -8.18
CA PHE A 18 1.52 -0.59 -7.08
C PHE A 18 0.66 0.67 -7.11
N VAL A 19 0.52 1.31 -5.94
CA VAL A 19 -0.16 2.60 -5.83
C VAL A 19 0.89 3.70 -5.99
N GLU A 20 0.79 4.46 -7.07
CA GLU A 20 1.63 5.63 -7.30
C GLU A 20 1.38 6.70 -6.22
N ASP A 21 2.47 7.26 -5.68
CA ASP A 21 2.43 8.49 -4.90
C ASP A 21 3.04 9.61 -5.76
N GLY A 22 2.19 10.50 -6.28
CA GLY A 22 2.60 11.62 -7.13
C GLY A 22 2.96 12.91 -6.37
N GLY A 23 3.10 12.85 -5.04
CA GLY A 23 3.42 14.03 -4.24
C GLY A 23 4.81 14.61 -4.52
N GLN A 24 4.98 15.91 -4.27
CA GLN A 24 6.31 16.55 -4.36
C GLN A 24 7.30 15.83 -3.43
N SER A 25 8.45 15.41 -3.99
CA SER A 25 9.47 14.61 -3.30
C SER A 25 9.01 13.21 -2.84
N SER A 26 8.00 12.63 -3.49
CA SER A 26 7.64 11.22 -3.32
C SER A 26 8.71 10.30 -3.93
N TYR A 27 8.61 9.00 -3.60
CA TYR A 27 9.44 7.96 -4.21
C TYR A 27 8.77 7.33 -5.45
N GLY A 28 7.62 7.86 -5.91
CA GLY A 28 6.82 7.27 -6.98
C GLY A 28 5.94 6.09 -6.54
N TYR A 29 5.97 5.69 -5.26
CA TYR A 29 5.13 4.63 -4.70
C TYR A 29 4.69 4.92 -3.27
N SER A 30 3.53 4.40 -2.90
CA SER A 30 2.95 4.53 -1.57
C SER A 30 3.60 3.61 -0.55
N ARG A 31 3.63 4.04 0.72
CA ARG A 31 4.18 3.26 1.85
C ARG A 31 3.22 3.24 3.03
N TRP A 32 3.16 2.11 3.71
CA TRP A 32 2.43 1.97 4.96
C TRP A 32 3.31 2.39 6.14
N ILE A 33 2.73 3.17 7.07
CA ILE A 33 3.38 3.65 8.28
C ILE A 33 2.50 3.29 9.47
N PRO A 34 2.97 2.48 10.44
CA PRO A 34 2.18 2.08 11.59
C PRO A 34 1.73 3.24 12.49
N GLY A 35 0.55 3.05 13.07
CA GLY A 35 -0.08 3.96 14.02
C GLY A 35 -0.76 5.17 13.37
N PRO A 36 -1.43 6.01 14.18
CA PRO A 36 -2.21 7.13 13.66
C PRO A 36 -1.32 8.17 12.97
N LEU A 37 -1.92 8.87 12.00
CA LEU A 37 -1.33 10.07 11.40
C LEU A 37 -1.18 11.15 12.48
N LYS A 38 0.06 11.49 12.81
CA LYS A 38 0.39 12.64 13.65
C LYS A 38 1.06 13.70 12.78
N ARG A 39 0.70 14.96 12.92
CA ARG A 39 1.34 16.07 12.20
C ARG A 39 2.38 16.77 13.07
N GLY A 40 3.45 17.27 12.45
CA GLY A 40 4.48 18.10 13.09
C GLY A 40 4.09 19.58 13.09
N VAL A 41 4.95 20.43 13.65
CA VAL A 41 4.75 21.89 13.72
C VAL A 41 4.60 22.51 12.33
N PHE A 42 5.27 21.93 11.32
CA PHE A 42 5.19 22.35 9.91
C PHE A 42 4.08 21.64 9.12
N GLY A 43 3.08 21.05 9.78
CA GLY A 43 1.91 20.43 9.13
C GLY A 43 2.15 19.06 8.46
N GLY A 44 3.41 18.68 8.19
CA GLY A 44 3.76 17.38 7.61
C GLY A 44 3.57 16.20 8.56
N ALA A 45 3.39 14.99 8.01
CA ALA A 45 3.28 13.76 8.80
C ALA A 45 4.57 13.48 9.60
N LYS A 46 4.44 13.14 10.88
CA LYS A 46 5.53 12.66 11.74
C LYS A 46 5.94 11.26 11.32
N ARG A 47 7.04 11.18 10.57
CA ARG A 47 7.60 9.95 9.99
C ARG A 47 8.97 9.56 10.59
N ALA A 48 9.56 10.41 11.41
CA ALA A 48 10.85 10.15 12.04
C ALA A 48 10.75 8.97 13.04
N GLY A 49 11.70 8.04 12.98
CA GLY A 49 11.75 6.84 13.83
C GLY A 49 10.68 5.78 13.54
N LYS A 50 9.84 5.96 12.51
CA LYS A 50 8.81 4.97 12.14
C LYS A 50 9.29 4.07 11.01
N GLN A 51 9.09 2.77 11.18
CA GLN A 51 9.25 1.79 10.10
C GLN A 51 8.32 2.10 8.94
N ARG A 52 8.81 1.90 7.73
CA ARG A 52 8.07 2.08 6.48
C ARG A 52 8.05 0.76 5.73
N TRP A 53 6.91 0.46 5.12
CA TRP A 53 6.69 -0.76 4.36
C TRP A 53 6.22 -0.36 2.97
N VAL A 54 6.78 -0.95 1.91
CA VAL A 54 6.20 -0.78 0.56
C VAL A 54 4.80 -1.37 0.60
N ILE A 55 3.85 -0.66 -0.01
CA ILE A 55 2.54 -1.24 -0.26
C ILE A 55 2.57 -1.96 -1.61
N THR A 56 2.41 -3.28 -1.59
CA THR A 56 2.10 -4.07 -2.79
C THR A 56 0.59 -4.04 -2.99
N ALA A 57 0.15 -3.82 -4.23
CA ALA A 57 -1.28 -3.83 -4.58
C ALA A 57 -1.60 -5.04 -5.45
N LEU A 58 -2.71 -5.71 -5.16
CA LEU A 58 -3.26 -6.78 -5.98
C LEU A 58 -4.66 -6.38 -6.46
N ARG A 59 -4.85 -6.28 -7.77
CA ARG A 59 -6.12 -5.93 -8.40
C ARG A 59 -6.86 -7.19 -8.84
N CYS A 60 -8.13 -7.31 -8.48
CA CYS A 60 -9.00 -8.33 -9.06
C CYS A 60 -9.45 -7.92 -10.47
N PRO A 61 -9.13 -8.69 -11.53
CA PRO A 61 -9.58 -8.35 -12.89
C PRO A 61 -11.09 -8.53 -13.07
N ALA A 62 -11.74 -9.37 -12.25
CA ALA A 62 -13.18 -9.66 -12.36
C ALA A 62 -14.08 -8.56 -11.76
N CYS A 63 -13.69 -7.98 -10.61
CA CYS A 63 -14.53 -6.98 -9.93
C CYS A 63 -13.83 -5.64 -9.64
N GLY A 64 -12.53 -5.52 -9.92
CA GLY A 64 -11.76 -4.30 -9.69
C GLY A 64 -11.36 -4.04 -8.23
N HIS A 65 -11.70 -4.94 -7.29
CA HIS A 65 -11.27 -4.82 -5.89
C HIS A 65 -9.74 -4.76 -5.80
N LEU A 66 -9.22 -3.86 -4.96
CA LEU A 66 -7.80 -3.68 -4.72
C LEU A 66 -7.47 -4.12 -3.29
N GLU A 67 -6.55 -5.06 -3.18
CA GLU A 67 -6.00 -5.52 -1.90
C GLU A 67 -4.60 -4.93 -1.71
N LEU A 68 -4.33 -4.37 -0.53
CA LEU A 68 -3.09 -3.67 -0.22
C LEU A 68 -2.34 -4.41 0.90
N PHE A 69 -1.09 -4.76 0.64
CA PHE A 69 -0.26 -5.55 1.56
C PHE A 69 1.03 -4.81 1.91
N ALA A 70 1.42 -4.89 3.19
CA ALA A 70 2.65 -4.31 3.72
C ALA A 70 3.54 -5.42 4.29
N THR A 71 4.06 -6.30 3.42
CA THR A 71 4.76 -7.55 3.82
C THR A 71 6.28 -7.42 3.91
N GLY A 72 6.87 -6.36 3.32
CA GLY A 72 8.32 -6.12 3.33
C GLY A 72 8.69 -4.71 3.84
N PRO A 73 9.70 -4.58 4.72
CA PRO A 73 10.25 -3.29 5.08
C PRO A 73 10.98 -2.65 3.87
N THR A 74 10.88 -1.33 3.73
CA THR A 74 11.76 -0.51 2.85
C THR A 74 13.04 -0.11 3.52
#